data_AF-A0AAU6TG36-F1
#
_entry.id   AF-A0AAU6TG36-F1
#
_cell.length_a   1.000
_cell.length_b   1.000
_cell.length_c   1.000
_cell.angle_alpha   90.00
_cell.angle_beta   90.00
_cell.angle_gamma   90.00
#
_symmetry.space_group_name_H-M   'P 1'
#
loop_
_entity.id
_entity.type
_entity.pdbx_description
1 polymer ?
#
loop_
_entity_poly.entity_id
_entity_poly.type
_entity_poly.pdbx_seq_one_letter_code
_entity_poly.pdbx_strand_id
1 'polypeptide(L)'
;MKSCPLPLLYTLVSAAQLIKRQWRKFLWLSWPHLVITQLGGWLLSNPFFSEQMPLVFLTGVVMIGVTAWVTVRMHRAILLDHSFEMKNPQPVSGLRELRVIGYWLLLFSGLLVLILLFTFSVMILFELSFFGLALLFLLLAVPVIWLFSRCLLVIPAVSIDDEPRGLITAWRLSQPYQISLFLLVGVLPLGVGFVVYQSAQWHQSVSFSLLVNILGYAFWIYELCLLSLSYRWIKQRKQIDNMLDTSSNKPSLLIKE
;
A
#
# COMPACT_ATOMS: atom_id res chain seq x y z
N MET A 1 17.33 -16.41 16.80
CA MET A 1 16.02 -16.40 17.50
C MET A 1 14.91 -16.72 16.50
N LYS A 2 13.94 -17.60 16.82
CA LYS A 2 12.79 -17.87 15.95
C LYS A 2 11.96 -16.58 15.82
N SER A 3 11.92 -15.99 14.63
CA SER A 3 11.07 -14.85 14.32
C SER A 3 9.60 -15.25 14.48
N CYS A 4 8.92 -14.74 15.51
CA CYS A 4 7.49 -14.92 15.65
C CYS A 4 6.79 -14.34 14.40
N PRO A 5 5.95 -15.11 13.69
CA PRO A 5 5.24 -14.59 12.54
C PRO A 5 4.34 -13.42 12.95
N LEU A 6 4.16 -12.47 12.04
CA LEU A 6 3.29 -11.33 12.26
C LEU A 6 1.86 -11.85 12.48
N PRO A 7 1.17 -11.46 13.57
CA PRO A 7 -0.10 -12.06 13.95
C PRO A 7 -1.22 -11.58 13.02
N LEU A 8 -1.43 -12.34 11.94
CA LEU A 8 -2.35 -12.01 10.84
C LEU A 8 -3.74 -11.61 11.33
N LEU A 9 -4.36 -12.46 12.16
CA LEU A 9 -5.71 -12.24 12.66
C LEU A 9 -5.78 -11.01 13.57
N TYR A 10 -4.76 -10.78 14.39
CA TYR A 10 -4.67 -9.58 15.21
C TYR A 10 -4.59 -8.32 14.34
N THR A 11 -3.75 -8.32 13.29
CA THR A 11 -3.64 -7.16 12.40
C THR A 11 -4.92 -6.88 11.60
N LEU A 12 -5.60 -7.94 11.12
CA LEU A 12 -6.87 -7.81 10.41
C LEU A 12 -7.97 -7.22 11.29
N VAL A 13 -8.11 -7.75 12.51
CA VAL A 13 -9.10 -7.29 13.49
C VAL A 13 -8.75 -5.88 13.99
N SER A 14 -7.47 -5.60 14.25
CA SER A 14 -7.03 -4.27 14.69
C SER A 14 -7.27 -3.21 13.62
N ALA A 15 -7.06 -3.53 12.34
CA ALA A 15 -7.39 -2.62 11.24
C ALA A 15 -8.90 -2.32 11.19
N ALA A 16 -9.74 -3.35 11.30
CA ALA A 16 -11.19 -3.18 11.31
C ALA A 16 -11.68 -2.36 12.52
N GLN A 17 -11.13 -2.61 13.70
CA GLN A 17 -11.42 -1.85 14.91
C GLN A 17 -10.96 -0.40 14.82
N LEU A 18 -9.80 -0.14 14.21
CA LEU A 18 -9.26 1.20 13.99
C LEU A 18 -10.19 2.01 13.08
N ILE A 19 -10.63 1.42 11.97
CA ILE A 19 -11.60 2.05 11.07
C ILE A 19 -12.90 2.31 11.80
N LYS A 20 -13.45 1.32 12.51
CA LYS A 20 -14.70 1.50 13.27
C LYS A 20 -14.59 2.63 14.29
N ARG A 21 -13.45 2.75 14.98
CA ARG A 21 -13.22 3.78 16.01
C ARG A 21 -13.03 5.18 15.43
N GLN A 22 -12.37 5.30 14.27
CA GLN A 22 -11.95 6.58 13.70
C GLN A 22 -12.59 6.90 12.33
N TRP A 23 -13.68 6.22 11.95
CA TRP A 23 -14.28 6.31 10.61
C TRP A 23 -14.57 7.75 10.14
N ARG A 24 -15.04 8.62 11.05
CA ARG A 24 -15.30 10.04 10.72
C ARG A 24 -14.04 10.80 10.33
N LYS A 25 -12.95 10.59 11.07
CA LYS A 25 -11.66 11.22 10.75
C LYS A 25 -11.11 10.70 9.43
N PHE A 26 -11.23 9.40 9.18
CA PHE A 26 -10.82 8.80 7.92
C PHE A 26 -11.62 9.36 6.75
N LEU A 27 -12.94 9.38 6.82
CA LEU A 27 -13.76 10.02 5.80
C LEU A 27 -13.39 11.49 5.58
N TRP A 28 -13.15 12.25 6.65
CA TRP A 28 -12.75 13.66 6.52
C TRP A 28 -11.34 13.85 5.94
N LEU A 29 -10.44 12.87 6.08
CA LEU A 29 -9.13 12.90 5.42
C LEU A 29 -9.20 12.47 3.95
N SER A 30 -10.05 11.49 3.62
CA SER A 30 -10.06 10.85 2.30
C SER A 30 -11.24 11.23 1.40
N TRP A 31 -12.17 12.09 1.85
CA TRP A 31 -13.26 12.57 1.01
C TRP A 31 -12.81 13.18 -0.33
N PRO A 32 -11.66 13.89 -0.46
CA PRO A 32 -11.26 14.43 -1.76
C PRO A 32 -10.97 13.31 -2.76
N HIS A 33 -10.40 12.20 -2.30
CA HIS A 33 -10.17 11.03 -3.16
C HIS A 33 -11.48 10.37 -3.57
N LEU A 34 -12.47 10.27 -2.68
CA LEU A 34 -13.80 9.78 -3.04
C LEU A 34 -14.45 10.68 -4.11
N VAL A 35 -14.45 12.00 -3.92
CA VAL A 35 -15.06 12.92 -4.89
C VAL A 35 -14.35 12.82 -6.25
N ILE A 36 -13.02 12.81 -6.25
CA ILE A 36 -12.24 12.81 -7.49
C ILE A 36 -12.30 11.46 -8.21
N THR A 37 -12.40 10.34 -7.49
CA THR A 37 -12.61 9.01 -8.10
C THR A 37 -14.00 8.89 -8.74
N GLN A 38 -15.05 9.42 -8.09
CA GLN A 38 -16.41 9.42 -8.66
C GLN A 38 -16.52 10.36 -9.86
N LEU A 39 -15.99 11.59 -9.75
CA LEU A 39 -15.96 12.55 -10.86
C LEU A 39 -15.12 12.03 -12.02
N GLY A 40 -13.96 11.42 -11.74
CA GLY A 40 -13.11 10.81 -12.74
C GLY A 40 -13.80 9.65 -13.44
N GLY A 41 -14.45 8.75 -12.70
CA GLY A 41 -15.25 7.66 -13.27
C GLY A 41 -16.37 8.17 -14.17
N TRP A 42 -17.10 9.19 -13.72
CA TRP A 42 -18.15 9.81 -14.53
C TRP A 42 -17.58 10.48 -15.80
N LEU A 43 -16.53 11.29 -15.68
CA LEU A 43 -15.87 11.93 -16.84
C LEU A 43 -15.38 10.90 -17.86
N LEU A 44 -14.70 9.84 -17.41
CA LEU A 44 -14.16 8.80 -18.29
C LEU A 44 -15.23 7.89 -18.88
N SER A 45 -16.41 7.78 -18.24
CA SER A 45 -17.54 7.03 -18.80
C SER A 45 -18.29 7.78 -19.92
N ASN A 46 -18.12 9.10 -20.01
CA ASN A 46 -18.76 9.92 -21.03
C ASN A 46 -17.89 9.93 -22.30
N PRO A 47 -18.38 9.42 -23.46
CA PRO A 47 -17.59 9.32 -24.69
C PRO A 47 -16.99 10.65 -25.14
N PHE A 48 -17.76 11.74 -24.97
CA PHE A 48 -17.32 13.09 -25.31
C PHE A 48 -16.05 13.54 -24.59
N PHE A 49 -15.87 13.12 -23.33
CA PHE A 49 -14.72 13.50 -22.51
C PHE A 49 -13.60 12.47 -22.58
N SER A 50 -13.92 11.18 -22.73
CA SER A 50 -12.93 10.10 -22.79
C SER A 50 -12.10 10.11 -24.07
N GLU A 51 -12.62 10.68 -25.17
CA GLU A 51 -11.87 10.86 -26.42
C GLU A 51 -10.85 12.03 -26.34
N GLN A 52 -10.99 12.92 -25.35
CA GLN A 52 -10.10 14.06 -25.16
C GLN A 52 -8.86 13.66 -24.36
N MET A 53 -7.83 13.18 -25.05
CA MET A 53 -6.56 12.72 -24.43
C MET A 53 -5.96 13.71 -23.40
N PRO A 54 -5.95 15.04 -23.61
CA PRO A 54 -5.43 15.98 -22.61
C PRO A 54 -6.23 15.97 -21.30
N LEU A 55 -7.56 15.83 -21.39
CA LEU A 55 -8.44 15.80 -20.24
C LEU A 55 -8.24 14.51 -19.45
N VAL A 56 -8.17 13.36 -20.14
CA VAL A 56 -7.90 12.05 -19.52
C VAL A 56 -6.55 12.07 -18.78
N PHE A 57 -5.52 12.63 -19.41
CA PHE A 57 -4.21 12.79 -18.78
C PHE A 57 -4.27 13.67 -17.53
N LEU A 58 -4.92 14.83 -17.62
CA LEU A 58 -5.09 15.76 -16.50
C LEU A 58 -5.84 15.09 -15.33
N THR A 59 -6.94 14.38 -15.62
CA THR A 59 -7.69 13.61 -14.62
C THR A 59 -6.80 12.57 -13.95
N GLY A 60 -5.97 11.86 -14.71
CA GLY A 60 -5.01 10.89 -14.18
C GLY A 60 -3.98 11.52 -13.24
N VAL A 61 -3.39 12.66 -13.61
CA VAL A 61 -2.42 13.39 -12.77
C VAL A 61 -3.07 13.85 -11.47
N VAL A 62 -4.28 14.43 -11.54
CA VAL A 62 -5.03 14.87 -10.36
C VAL A 62 -5.37 13.68 -9.45
N MET A 63 -5.82 12.55 -10.01
CA MET A 63 -6.08 11.31 -9.28
C MET A 63 -4.84 10.83 -8.53
N ILE A 64 -3.68 10.75 -9.18
CA ILE A 64 -2.42 10.32 -8.55
C ILE A 64 -2.03 11.27 -7.42
N GLY A 65 -2.08 12.58 -7.67
CA GLY A 65 -1.74 13.61 -6.68
C GLY A 65 -2.60 13.53 -5.42
N VAL A 66 -3.92 13.41 -5.59
CA VAL A 66 -4.86 13.31 -4.47
C VAL A 66 -4.70 11.98 -3.74
N THR A 67 -4.48 10.88 -4.45
CA THR A 67 -4.27 9.57 -3.83
C THR A 67 -3.00 9.57 -2.97
N ALA A 68 -1.90 10.14 -3.47
CA ALA A 68 -0.66 10.30 -2.71
C ALA A 68 -0.85 11.17 -1.47
N TRP A 69 -1.56 12.29 -1.63
CA TRP A 69 -1.89 13.21 -0.54
C TRP A 69 -2.71 12.54 0.57
N VAL A 70 -3.75 11.78 0.22
CA VAL A 70 -4.56 11.03 1.20
C VAL A 70 -3.71 9.94 1.86
N THR A 71 -2.93 9.21 1.08
CA THR A 71 -2.07 8.12 1.56
C THR A 71 -1.09 8.60 2.63
N VAL A 72 -0.36 9.69 2.36
CA VAL A 72 0.58 10.29 3.33
C VAL A 72 -0.13 10.69 4.62
N ARG A 73 -1.28 11.36 4.51
CA ARG A 73 -2.01 11.86 5.68
C ARG A 73 -2.62 10.75 6.52
N MET A 74 -3.14 9.71 5.88
CA MET A 74 -3.66 8.53 6.56
C MET A 74 -2.57 7.79 7.31
N HIS A 75 -1.45 7.47 6.65
CA HIS A 75 -0.33 6.79 7.31
C HIS A 75 0.19 7.61 8.50
N ARG A 76 0.32 8.93 8.33
CA ARG A 76 0.75 9.82 9.41
C ARG A 76 -0.24 9.85 10.59
N ALA A 77 -1.54 9.92 10.29
CA ALA A 77 -2.59 9.89 11.31
C ALA A 77 -2.59 8.56 12.08
N ILE A 78 -2.28 7.44 11.43
CA ILE A 78 -2.27 6.12 12.09
C ILE A 78 -0.99 5.88 12.89
N LEU A 79 0.16 6.35 12.39
CA LEU A 79 1.47 6.04 12.95
C LEU A 79 1.94 7.00 14.03
N LEU A 80 1.56 8.28 13.98
CA LEU A 80 2.01 9.29 14.95
C LEU A 80 1.03 9.52 16.10
N ASP A 81 -0.18 8.99 16.04
CA ASP A 81 -1.20 9.23 17.06
C ASP A 81 -0.96 8.32 18.29
N HIS A 82 -0.04 8.74 19.16
CA HIS A 82 0.16 8.16 20.50
C HIS A 82 -0.33 9.05 21.64
N SER A 83 -0.61 10.33 21.37
CA SER A 83 -1.31 11.24 22.27
C SER A 83 -1.67 12.50 21.48
N PHE A 84 -2.88 12.99 21.72
CA PHE A 84 -3.48 14.21 21.20
C PHE A 84 -2.73 15.49 21.65
N GLU A 85 -1.45 15.64 21.32
CA GLU A 85 -0.73 16.90 21.47
C GLU A 85 0.04 17.23 20.20
N MET A 86 -0.68 17.42 19.09
CA MET A 86 -0.17 18.27 18.01
C MET A 86 -0.27 19.73 18.45
N LYS A 87 0.63 20.16 19.33
CA LYS A 87 0.84 21.59 19.65
C LYS A 87 1.58 22.33 18.51
N ASN A 88 1.85 21.66 17.38
CA ASN A 88 2.29 22.32 16.17
C ASN A 88 1.81 21.54 14.95
N PRO A 89 0.88 22.08 14.14
CA PRO A 89 0.69 21.60 12.78
C PRO A 89 1.95 21.99 12.00
N GLN A 90 3.00 21.19 12.11
CA GLN A 90 4.17 21.41 11.27
C GLN A 90 3.71 21.43 9.81
N PRO A 91 4.11 22.45 9.03
CA PRO A 91 3.63 22.65 7.68
C PRO A 91 3.80 21.36 6.89
N VAL A 92 2.69 20.88 6.33
CA VAL A 92 2.68 19.67 5.50
C VAL A 92 3.48 20.00 4.23
N SER A 93 4.76 19.62 4.24
CA SER A 93 5.64 19.83 3.10
C SER A 93 5.22 18.91 1.96
N GLY A 94 4.86 19.49 0.81
CA GLY A 94 4.54 18.79 -0.44
C GLY A 94 5.64 17.84 -0.95
N LEU A 95 6.84 17.93 -0.37
CA LEU A 95 7.96 17.04 -0.68
C LEU A 95 7.70 15.60 -0.24
N ARG A 96 6.79 15.34 0.71
CA ARG A 96 6.46 13.98 1.16
C ARG A 96 5.59 13.27 0.15
N GLU A 97 4.54 13.94 -0.31
CA GLU A 97 3.63 13.46 -1.35
C GLU A 97 4.42 13.19 -2.64
N LEU A 98 5.30 14.11 -3.05
CA LEU A 98 6.19 13.92 -4.20
C LEU A 98 7.12 12.71 -4.03
N ARG A 99 7.66 12.49 -2.83
CA ARG A 99 8.48 11.31 -2.54
C ARG A 99 7.68 10.02 -2.64
N VAL A 100 6.45 9.98 -2.12
CA VAL A 100 5.56 8.81 -2.27
C VAL A 100 5.26 8.54 -3.74
N ILE A 101 4.92 9.57 -4.51
CA ILE A 101 4.72 9.46 -5.96
C ILE A 101 5.99 8.93 -6.64
N GLY A 102 7.17 9.43 -6.26
CA GLY A 102 8.45 8.96 -6.79
C GLY A 102 8.69 7.48 -6.52
N TYR A 103 8.39 6.98 -5.32
CA TYR A 103 8.49 5.55 -5.01
C TYR A 103 7.45 4.72 -5.75
N TRP A 104 6.22 5.22 -5.93
CA TRP A 104 5.23 4.54 -6.76
C TRP A 104 5.70 4.43 -8.20
N LEU A 105 6.15 5.54 -8.81
CA LEU A 105 6.68 5.55 -10.16
C LEU A 105 7.85 4.58 -10.31
N LEU A 106 8.78 4.56 -9.35
CA LEU A 106 9.93 3.65 -9.38
C LEU A 106 9.51 2.17 -9.25
N LEU A 107 8.53 1.87 -8.41
CA LEU A 107 7.98 0.51 -8.30
C LEU A 107 7.25 0.10 -9.57
N PHE A 108 6.36 0.94 -10.09
CA PHE A 108 5.62 0.69 -11.33
C PHE A 108 6.52 0.58 -12.54
N SER A 109 7.53 1.46 -12.69
CA SER A 109 8.49 1.38 -13.79
C SER A 109 9.34 0.14 -13.69
N GLY A 110 9.81 -0.22 -12.49
CA GLY A 110 10.56 -1.46 -12.27
C GLY A 110 9.73 -2.70 -12.63
N LEU A 111 8.44 -2.69 -12.28
CA LEU A 111 7.51 -3.75 -12.66
C LEU A 111 7.28 -3.82 -14.17
N LEU A 112 7.05 -2.67 -14.81
CA LEU A 112 6.83 -2.60 -16.24
C LEU A 112 8.03 -3.16 -17.00
N VAL A 113 9.25 -2.78 -16.60
CA VAL A 113 10.48 -3.32 -17.20
C VAL A 113 10.58 -4.83 -16.99
N LEU A 114 10.31 -5.34 -15.78
CA LEU A 114 10.35 -6.77 -15.50
C LEU A 114 9.35 -7.56 -16.35
N ILE A 115 8.11 -7.06 -16.46
CA ILE A 115 7.06 -7.65 -17.28
C ILE A 115 7.48 -7.64 -18.75
N LEU A 116 7.93 -6.50 -19.29
CA LEU A 116 8.31 -6.37 -20.70
C LEU A 116 9.48 -7.29 -21.05
N LEU A 117 10.53 -7.32 -20.22
CA LEU A 117 11.67 -8.21 -20.43
C LEU A 117 11.25 -9.68 -20.44
N PHE A 118 10.36 -10.05 -19.52
CA PHE A 118 9.87 -11.42 -19.43
C PHE A 118 8.99 -11.79 -20.63
N THR A 119 8.01 -10.96 -20.98
CA THR A 119 7.14 -11.19 -22.15
C THR A 119 7.94 -11.25 -23.44
N PHE A 120 8.92 -10.35 -23.62
CA PHE A 120 9.80 -10.36 -24.79
C PHE A 120 10.64 -11.63 -24.87
N SER A 121 11.25 -12.04 -23.76
CA SER A 121 12.04 -13.29 -23.70
C SER A 121 11.18 -14.51 -24.04
N VAL A 122 9.95 -14.54 -23.55
CA VAL A 122 9.02 -15.64 -23.77
C VAL A 122 8.54 -15.70 -25.21
N MET A 123 8.23 -14.56 -25.84
CA MET A 123 7.85 -14.52 -27.26
C MET A 123 8.99 -14.93 -28.20
N ILE A 124 10.24 -14.65 -27.84
CA ILE A 124 11.40 -15.09 -28.64
C ILE A 124 11.65 -16.59 -28.51
N LEU A 125 11.50 -17.13 -27.30
CA LEU A 125 11.89 -18.50 -26.98
C LEU A 125 10.77 -19.53 -27.22
N PHE A 126 9.50 -19.10 -27.20
CA PHE A 126 8.36 -20.00 -27.25
C PHE A 126 7.23 -19.46 -28.12
N GLU A 127 6.73 -20.32 -29.02
CA GLU A 127 5.43 -20.11 -29.65
C GLU A 127 4.33 -20.58 -28.69
N LEU A 128 3.93 -19.70 -27.79
CA LEU A 128 2.85 -19.99 -26.83
C LEU A 128 1.50 -19.63 -27.44
N SER A 129 0.53 -20.54 -27.25
CA SER A 129 -0.87 -20.20 -27.43
C SER A 129 -1.27 -19.10 -26.45
N PHE A 130 -2.36 -18.38 -26.76
CA PHE A 130 -2.90 -17.35 -25.86
C PHE A 130 -3.12 -17.85 -24.42
N PHE A 131 -3.60 -19.08 -24.27
CA PHE A 131 -3.79 -19.71 -22.96
C PHE A 131 -2.47 -19.96 -22.23
N GLY A 132 -1.44 -20.45 -22.93
CA GLY A 132 -0.11 -20.65 -22.34
C GLY A 132 0.51 -19.33 -21.87
N LEU A 133 0.31 -18.26 -22.64
CA LEU A 133 0.77 -16.92 -22.32
C LEU A 133 0.06 -16.35 -21.07
N ALA A 134 -1.26 -16.54 -20.96
CA ALA A 134 -2.04 -16.14 -19.79
C ALA A 134 -1.63 -16.89 -18.51
N LEU A 135 -1.41 -18.21 -18.59
CA LEU A 135 -0.96 -19.02 -17.45
C LEU A 135 0.41 -18.55 -16.95
N LEU A 136 1.32 -18.28 -17.88
CA LEU A 136 2.67 -17.82 -17.61
C LEU A 136 2.68 -16.40 -17.00
N PHE A 137 1.79 -15.50 -17.43
CA PHE A 137 1.57 -14.23 -16.76
C PHE A 137 1.10 -14.40 -15.31
N LEU A 138 0.18 -15.33 -15.06
CA LEU A 138 -0.32 -15.61 -13.71
C LEU A 138 0.80 -16.14 -12.80
N LEU A 139 1.67 -17.00 -13.34
CA LEU A 139 2.85 -17.50 -12.63
C LEU A 139 3.85 -16.39 -12.32
N LEU A 140 4.06 -15.42 -13.22
CA LEU A 140 4.94 -14.27 -12.98
C LEU A 140 4.33 -13.25 -12.01
N ALA A 141 3.00 -13.14 -11.95
CA ALA A 141 2.33 -12.24 -11.03
C ALA A 141 2.73 -12.56 -9.58
N VAL A 142 2.80 -13.84 -9.20
CA VAL A 142 3.11 -14.27 -7.82
C VAL A 142 4.44 -13.68 -7.29
N PRO A 143 5.61 -13.88 -7.93
CA PRO A 143 6.86 -13.30 -7.45
C PRO A 143 6.86 -11.77 -7.50
N VAL A 144 6.21 -11.17 -8.50
CA VAL A 144 6.01 -9.71 -8.56
C VAL A 144 5.30 -9.21 -7.31
N ILE A 145 4.15 -9.79 -6.99
CA ILE A 145 3.31 -9.40 -5.85
C ILE A 145 4.08 -9.59 -4.56
N TRP A 146 4.87 -10.65 -4.48
CA TRP A 146 5.76 -10.91 -3.36
C TRP A 146 6.81 -9.81 -3.17
N LEU A 147 7.48 -9.36 -4.25
CA LEU A 147 8.40 -8.23 -4.20
C LEU A 147 7.71 -6.94 -3.75
N PHE A 148 6.55 -6.64 -4.33
CA PHE A 148 5.78 -5.44 -4.02
C PHE A 148 5.34 -5.39 -2.56
N SER A 149 4.79 -6.48 -2.04
CA SER A 149 4.31 -6.55 -0.65
C SER A 149 5.37 -6.13 0.38
N ARG A 150 6.64 -6.38 0.06
CA ARG A 150 7.79 -6.02 0.88
C ARG A 150 8.23 -4.58 0.70
N CYS A 151 8.29 -4.13 -0.55
CA CYS A 151 8.71 -2.77 -0.90
C CYS A 151 7.67 -1.70 -0.51
N LEU A 152 6.39 -2.05 -0.43
CA LEU A 152 5.31 -1.13 -0.05
C LEU A 152 5.47 -0.56 1.37
N LEU A 153 6.24 -1.20 2.26
CA LEU A 153 6.59 -0.64 3.58
C LEU A 153 7.39 0.67 3.49
N VAL A 154 7.94 1.02 2.32
CA VAL A 154 8.58 2.33 2.12
C VAL A 154 7.57 3.48 2.22
N ILE A 155 6.30 3.25 1.86
CA ILE A 155 5.25 4.26 1.87
C ILE A 155 4.97 4.78 3.29
N PRO A 156 4.65 3.92 4.28
CA PRO A 156 4.47 4.40 5.66
C PRO A 156 5.75 5.03 6.21
N ALA A 157 6.94 4.50 5.92
CA ALA A 157 8.20 5.09 6.37
C ALA A 157 8.42 6.52 5.84
N VAL A 158 8.15 6.75 4.55
CA VAL A 158 8.26 8.08 3.91
C VAL A 158 7.21 9.05 4.47
N SER A 159 6.01 8.57 4.78
CA SER A 159 4.93 9.43 5.27
C SER A 159 5.21 10.09 6.63
N ILE A 160 6.00 9.42 7.48
CA ILE A 160 6.40 9.91 8.81
C ILE A 160 7.83 10.46 8.86
N ASP A 161 8.51 10.57 7.70
CA ASP A 161 9.94 10.93 7.61
C ASP A 161 10.84 10.06 8.50
N ASP A 162 10.58 8.75 8.59
CA ASP A 162 11.41 7.86 9.39
C ASP A 162 12.77 7.63 8.73
N GLU A 163 13.85 7.68 9.51
CA GLU A 163 15.19 7.36 9.05
C GLU A 163 15.73 6.12 9.81
N PRO A 164 16.40 5.17 9.13
CA PRO A 164 16.71 5.13 7.70
C PRO A 164 15.49 4.81 6.81
N ARG A 165 15.43 5.43 5.63
CA ARG A 165 14.37 5.24 4.61
C ARG A 165 14.92 4.67 3.30
N GLY A 166 14.03 4.07 2.49
CA GLY A 166 14.35 3.57 1.15
C GLY A 166 13.96 2.10 0.94
N LEU A 167 14.01 1.66 -0.32
CA LEU A 167 13.62 0.31 -0.71
C LEU A 167 14.48 -0.77 -0.07
N ILE A 168 15.80 -0.56 0.01
CA ILE A 168 16.72 -1.51 0.65
C ILE A 168 16.38 -1.66 2.13
N THR A 169 16.04 -0.57 2.80
CA THR A 169 15.65 -0.60 4.21
C THR A 169 14.31 -1.31 4.40
N ALA A 170 13.31 -1.00 3.56
CA ALA A 170 12.02 -1.70 3.57
C ALA A 170 12.18 -3.21 3.31
N TRP A 171 13.07 -3.58 2.40
CA TRP A 171 13.40 -4.97 2.08
C TRP A 171 14.02 -5.71 3.27
N ARG A 172 15.01 -5.10 3.94
CA ARG A 172 15.65 -5.67 5.13
C ARG A 172 14.67 -5.76 6.30
N LEU A 173 13.81 -4.75 6.47
CA LEU A 173 12.82 -4.70 7.54
C LEU A 173 11.72 -5.76 7.37
N SER A 174 11.33 -6.07 6.12
CA SER A 174 10.31 -7.08 5.82
C SER A 174 10.81 -8.53 5.84
N GLN A 175 12.13 -8.76 5.80
CA GLN A 175 12.70 -10.10 5.63
C GLN A 175 12.18 -11.16 6.64
N PRO A 176 12.12 -10.88 7.96
CA PRO A 176 11.61 -11.86 8.92
C PRO A 176 10.09 -12.09 8.86
N TYR A 177 9.33 -11.25 8.15
CA TYR A 177 7.86 -11.27 8.11
C TYR A 177 7.28 -11.41 6.70
N GLN A 178 8.11 -11.83 5.74
CA GLN A 178 7.81 -11.83 4.30
C GLN A 178 6.51 -12.55 3.91
N ILE A 179 6.21 -13.70 4.53
CA ILE A 179 5.01 -14.49 4.21
C ILE A 179 3.75 -13.77 4.70
N SER A 180 3.76 -13.28 5.94
CA SER A 180 2.61 -12.57 6.51
C SER A 180 2.31 -11.27 5.75
N LEU A 181 3.36 -10.53 5.34
CA LEU A 181 3.22 -9.33 4.52
C LEU A 181 2.68 -9.66 3.13
N PHE A 182 3.15 -10.73 2.50
CA PHE A 182 2.64 -11.17 1.21
C PHE A 182 1.15 -11.50 1.27
N LEU A 183 0.68 -12.17 2.31
CA LEU A 183 -0.75 -12.48 2.46
C LEU A 183 -1.59 -11.23 2.71
N LEU A 184 -1.16 -10.35 3.62
CA LEU A 184 -1.93 -9.17 4.03
C LEU A 184 -1.94 -8.04 2.99
N VAL A 185 -0.80 -7.79 2.34
CA VAL A 185 -0.57 -6.63 1.48
C VAL A 185 -0.48 -7.02 0.00
N GLY A 186 -0.25 -8.30 -0.30
CA GLY A 186 -0.24 -8.81 -1.68
C GLY A 186 -1.54 -9.51 -2.04
N VAL A 187 -1.78 -10.68 -1.44
CA VAL A 187 -2.88 -11.59 -1.83
C VAL A 187 -4.25 -10.99 -1.52
N LEU A 188 -4.44 -10.42 -0.33
CA LEU A 188 -5.73 -9.87 0.08
C LEU A 188 -6.18 -8.68 -0.81
N PRO A 189 -5.32 -7.69 -1.11
CA PRO A 189 -5.62 -6.63 -2.08
C PRO A 189 -6.03 -7.13 -3.46
N LEU A 190 -5.30 -8.11 -3.99
CA LEU A 190 -5.61 -8.66 -5.31
C LEU A 190 -6.90 -9.45 -5.34
N GLY A 191 -7.17 -10.24 -4.30
CA GLY A 191 -8.41 -11.00 -4.20
C GLY A 191 -9.63 -10.08 -4.22
N VAL A 192 -9.59 -9.00 -3.46
CA VAL A 192 -10.70 -8.03 -3.45
C VAL A 192 -10.73 -7.19 -4.72
N GLY A 193 -9.58 -6.76 -5.25
CA GLY A 193 -9.51 -6.08 -6.54
C GLY A 193 -10.12 -6.91 -7.67
N PHE A 194 -9.86 -8.22 -7.69
CA PHE A 194 -10.47 -9.15 -8.63
C PHE A 194 -11.99 -9.24 -8.44
N VAL A 195 -12.47 -9.38 -7.20
CA VAL A 195 -13.92 -9.42 -6.92
C VAL A 195 -14.61 -8.12 -7.34
N VAL A 196 -14.00 -6.97 -7.04
CA VAL A 196 -14.51 -5.64 -7.42
C VAL A 196 -14.59 -5.50 -8.94
N TYR A 197 -13.52 -5.89 -9.64
CA TYR A 197 -13.48 -5.89 -11.10
C TYR A 197 -14.55 -6.80 -11.72
N GLN A 198 -14.63 -8.06 -11.29
CA GLN A 198 -15.62 -9.02 -11.79
C GLN A 198 -17.05 -8.56 -11.49
N SER A 199 -17.29 -7.98 -10.31
CA SER A 199 -18.60 -7.42 -9.95
C SER A 199 -18.99 -6.31 -10.92
N ALA A 200 -18.08 -5.36 -11.19
CA ALA A 200 -18.33 -4.25 -12.11
C ALA A 200 -18.66 -4.71 -13.54
N GLN A 201 -18.10 -5.85 -13.98
CA GLN A 201 -18.40 -6.42 -15.30
C GLN A 201 -19.76 -7.14 -15.37
N TRP A 202 -20.22 -7.74 -14.26
CA TRP A 202 -21.49 -8.49 -14.24
C TRP A 202 -22.74 -7.62 -14.33
N HIS A 203 -22.69 -6.40 -13.78
CA HIS A 203 -23.84 -5.50 -13.76
C HIS A 203 -23.45 -4.08 -14.22
N GLN A 204 -23.94 -3.70 -15.41
CA GLN A 204 -23.66 -2.42 -16.05
C GLN A 204 -24.54 -1.25 -15.56
N SER A 205 -25.29 -1.43 -14.46
CA SER A 205 -26.13 -0.34 -13.95
C SER A 205 -25.27 0.70 -13.21
N VAL A 206 -25.58 1.98 -13.44
CA VAL A 206 -24.85 3.11 -12.82
C VAL A 206 -24.88 3.02 -11.29
N SER A 207 -26.04 2.70 -10.72
CA SER A 207 -26.20 2.56 -9.25
C SER A 207 -25.34 1.44 -8.67
N PHE A 208 -25.20 0.31 -9.40
CA PHE A 208 -24.36 -0.80 -8.96
C PHE A 208 -22.88 -0.44 -9.07
N SER A 209 -22.46 0.24 -10.14
CA SER A 209 -21.09 0.74 -10.29
C SER A 209 -20.70 1.72 -9.16
N LEU A 210 -21.59 2.64 -8.79
CA LEU A 210 -21.38 3.54 -7.65
C LEU A 210 -21.19 2.77 -6.33
N LEU A 211 -22.04 1.77 -6.07
CA LEU A 211 -21.94 0.93 -4.89
C LEU A 211 -20.62 0.18 -4.83
N VAL A 212 -20.22 -0.45 -5.95
CA VAL A 212 -18.94 -1.18 -6.07
C VAL A 212 -17.75 -0.24 -5.86
N ASN A 213 -17.79 0.98 -6.39
CA ASN A 213 -16.74 1.99 -6.16
C ASN A 213 -16.65 2.42 -4.69
N ILE A 214 -17.79 2.60 -4.01
CA ILE A 214 -17.81 2.93 -2.58
C ILE A 214 -17.22 1.78 -1.74
N LEU A 215 -17.57 0.53 -2.07
CA LEU A 215 -17.01 -0.65 -1.40
C LEU A 215 -15.50 -0.78 -1.66
N GLY A 216 -15.06 -0.57 -2.90
CA GLY A 216 -13.65 -0.54 -3.27
C GLY A 216 -12.88 0.54 -2.52
N TYR A 217 -13.46 1.73 -2.37
CA TYR A 217 -12.88 2.81 -1.58
C TYR A 217 -12.77 2.46 -0.09
N ALA A 218 -13.81 1.89 0.51
CA ALA A 218 -13.79 1.46 1.91
C ALA A 218 -12.70 0.41 2.15
N PHE A 219 -12.54 -0.51 1.18
CA PHE A 219 -11.49 -1.51 1.23
C PHE A 219 -10.09 -0.92 1.03
N TRP A 220 -9.92 0.05 0.15
CA TRP A 220 -8.65 0.76 -0.01
C TRP A 220 -8.20 1.45 1.28
N ILE A 221 -9.13 2.08 2.03
CA ILE A 221 -8.82 2.61 3.38
C ILE A 221 -8.38 1.47 4.32
N TYR A 222 -9.03 0.31 4.23
CA TYR A 222 -8.66 -0.85 5.03
C TYR A 222 -7.24 -1.35 4.72
N GLU A 223 -6.84 -1.39 3.45
CA GLU A 223 -5.47 -1.72 3.03
C GLU A 223 -4.44 -0.73 3.57
N LEU A 224 -4.72 0.57 3.51
CA LEU A 224 -3.84 1.59 4.08
C LEU A 224 -3.65 1.39 5.60
N CYS A 225 -4.71 1.01 6.31
CA CYS A 225 -4.65 0.68 7.73
C CYS A 225 -3.80 -0.57 7.98
N LEU A 226 -3.99 -1.63 7.19
CA LEU A 226 -3.20 -2.86 7.30
C LEU A 226 -1.71 -2.59 7.08
N LEU A 227 -1.37 -1.83 6.05
CA LEU A 227 0.02 -1.48 5.74
C LEU A 227 0.65 -0.66 6.88
N SER A 228 -0.09 0.33 7.41
CA SER A 228 0.35 1.15 8.55
C SER A 228 0.59 0.31 9.81
N LEU A 229 -0.37 -0.54 10.18
CA LEU A 229 -0.31 -1.36 11.38
C LEU A 229 0.79 -2.42 11.28
N SER A 230 0.94 -3.03 10.11
CA SER A 230 2.03 -3.98 9.84
C SER A 230 3.39 -3.30 10.03
N TYR A 231 3.55 -2.10 9.46
CA TYR A 231 4.79 -1.32 9.63
C TYR A 231 5.06 -0.97 11.10
N ARG A 232 4.05 -0.49 11.83
CA ARG A 232 4.17 -0.15 13.27
C ARG A 232 4.59 -1.35 14.10
N TRP A 233 3.94 -2.49 13.91
CA TRP A 233 4.22 -3.70 14.67
C TRP A 233 5.65 -4.21 14.42
N ILE A 234 6.08 -4.22 13.15
CA ILE A 234 7.44 -4.63 12.77
C ILE A 234 8.48 -3.71 13.43
N LYS A 235 8.25 -2.39 13.41
CA LYS A 235 9.17 -1.42 14.01
C LYS A 235 9.25 -1.56 15.53
N GLN A 236 8.11 -1.68 16.20
CA GLN A 236 8.06 -1.91 17.65
C GLN A 236 8.82 -3.19 18.04
N ARG A 237 8.66 -4.26 17.27
CA ARG A 237 9.36 -5.52 17.56
C ARG A 237 10.87 -5.37 17.41
N LYS A 238 11.32 -4.73 16.33
CA LYS A 238 12.75 -4.44 16.13
C LYS A 238 13.36 -3.59 17.26
N GLN A 239 12.60 -2.63 17.79
CA GLN A 239 13.05 -1.82 18.95
C GLN A 239 13.18 -2.67 20.21
N ILE A 240 12.21 -3.56 20.48
CA ILE A 240 12.26 -4.47 21.63
C ILE A 240 13.45 -5.42 21.52
N ASP A 241 13.65 -6.02 20.34
CA ASP A 241 14.76 -6.95 20.12
C ASP A 241 16.11 -6.23 20.32
N ASN A 242 16.28 -5.00 19.82
CA ASN A 242 17.48 -4.19 20.06
C ASN A 242 17.69 -3.86 21.56
N MET A 243 16.62 -3.59 22.32
CA MET A 243 16.71 -3.33 23.77
C MET A 243 17.10 -4.60 24.53
N LEU A 244 16.54 -5.74 24.16
CA LEU A 244 16.87 -7.03 24.75
C LEU A 244 18.34 -7.40 24.49
N ASP A 245 18.82 -7.23 23.26
CA ASP A 245 20.21 -7.45 22.89
C ASP A 245 21.16 -6.52 23.68
N THR A 246 20.79 -5.24 23.83
CA THR A 246 21.58 -4.27 24.63
C THR A 246 21.59 -4.64 26.11
N SER A 247 20.48 -5.14 26.65
CA SER A 247 20.37 -5.58 28.05
C SER A 247 21.16 -6.86 28.33
N SER A 248 21.19 -7.79 27.38
CA SER A 248 21.96 -9.04 27.47
C SER A 248 23.46 -8.80 27.35
N ASN A 249 23.87 -7.70 26.72
CA ASN A 249 25.28 -7.38 26.47
C ASN A 249 25.86 -6.39 27.50
N LYS A 250 25.14 -6.06 28.57
CA LYS A 250 25.73 -5.44 29.76
C LYS A 250 26.48 -6.53 30.53
N PRO A 251 27.83 -6.58 30.53
CA PRO A 251 28.54 -7.41 31.48
C PRO A 251 28.15 -6.96 32.89
N SER A 252 27.99 -7.93 33.78
CA SER A 252 27.83 -7.77 35.23
C SER A 252 29.05 -7.05 35.84
N LEU A 253 29.21 -5.77 35.55
CA LEU A 253 30.04 -4.85 36.32
C LEU A 253 29.17 -4.35 37.45
N LEU A 254 29.07 -5.16 38.49
CA LEU A 254 28.70 -4.82 39.87
C LEU A 254 28.49 -6.16 40.60
N ILE A 255 29.59 -6.72 41.10
CA ILE A 255 29.78 -7.30 42.45
C ILE A 255 31.26 -7.71 42.48
N LYS A 256 32.10 -6.73 42.78
CA LYS A 256 33.37 -6.89 43.46
C LYS A 256 33.65 -5.54 44.11
N GLU A 257 33.18 -5.40 45.34
CA GLU A 257 33.95 -4.99 46.51
C GLU A 257 33.08 -5.15 47.75
#